data_AF-A0AAQ3KVH8-F1
#
_entry.id   AF-A0AAQ3KVH8-F1
#
_cell.length_a   1.000
_cell.length_b   1.000
_cell.length_c   1.000
_cell.angle_alpha   90.00
_cell.angle_beta   90.00
_cell.angle_gamma   90.00
#
_symmetry.space_group_name_H-M   'P 1'
#
loop_
_entity.id
_entity.type
_entity.pdbx_description
1 polymer ?
#
loop_
_entity_poly.entity_id
_entity_poly.type
_entity_poly.pdbx_seq_one_letter_code
_entity_poly.pdbx_strand_id
1 'polypeptide(L)'
;MCSVDQSTRMLFCTRRKIPHVIYKLCGSLSRSGFTSEASNEGIVVCSDGAVRLLELQELLQLCARKQLIRQGKCCHGLVVQFGLLVDVLTCNILINFYSKCGDVDFARRVFDRMPERSMVTWNTMIAAQTRHGKDTEALGLFLQMRRDGTSASEFTLSSVLCACAAGCALMESQQLHALALKSAMDSNVFVGTAVLDVYTKCKMVCDARLVFDAMSEKSSVTWSSMVAGYVQNDLYEEAIWFFCHAQRNGVELTQFTLSAVLSACASLAATTEGKQLHAIVARAGFGHNLFVATSLIDVYSRCGCIRDAYLVFGDIEEKNIVLWNAMITGFSKHARPDEAMILFEKMQQLGLQPNEITYISLLSACSHVGLVEKGRRYFDLLMRDDAVRPNVLHYSCMVDVLGRAGQIDEAWELIRSMPFRATSSMWGSMLNSCRVHGNLELAKLAAEHLFELEPNNAGNHVLLSNIYAANKQWREVALSRKLLKDSGARKEIGKSWIEVKGKVHIFVVGENNHPRITEIYAKLEDLRNEMNRLLYKVEIQYDLHDVEEDQKEELLSYHSERLALAFALIELPSEIPIRIYKNLRVCGDCHSFLKTASRITDREIIARDTNRFHHFNAGHCSCGDFW
;
A
#
# COMPACT_ATOMS: atom_id res chain seq x y z
N MET A 1 18.35 -31.66 38.65
CA MET A 1 19.77 -31.22 38.52
C MET A 1 19.78 -29.97 37.66
N CYS A 2 20.04 -28.82 38.28
CA CYS A 2 19.96 -27.48 37.69
C CYS A 2 21.35 -26.97 37.34
N SER A 3 21.62 -26.66 36.07
CA SER A 3 22.67 -25.72 35.67
C SER A 3 22.02 -24.37 35.41
N VAL A 4 21.92 -23.57 36.48
CA VAL A 4 21.58 -22.14 36.37
C VAL A 4 22.88 -21.40 36.11
N ASP A 5 22.88 -20.61 35.03
CA ASP A 5 23.96 -19.72 34.63
C ASP A 5 24.42 -18.82 35.81
N GLN A 6 25.72 -18.82 36.07
CA GLN A 6 26.34 -18.25 37.28
C GLN A 6 26.37 -16.71 37.30
N SER A 7 25.97 -16.05 36.21
CA SER A 7 26.05 -14.60 36.06
C SER A 7 24.97 -13.81 36.83
N THR A 8 23.90 -14.45 37.33
CA THR A 8 22.78 -13.75 38.00
C THR A 8 22.81 -13.80 39.53
N ARG A 9 23.84 -14.44 40.14
CA ARG A 9 23.83 -14.76 41.58
C ARG A 9 24.40 -13.70 42.52
N MET A 10 24.82 -12.52 42.03
CA MET A 10 25.66 -11.62 42.82
C MET A 10 25.03 -10.27 43.23
N LEU A 11 23.73 -10.19 43.57
CA LEU A 11 23.17 -8.89 44.03
C LEU A 11 22.09 -8.85 45.12
N PHE A 12 21.52 -9.96 45.62
CA PHE A 12 20.41 -9.85 46.59
C PHE A 12 20.49 -10.81 47.78
N CYS A 13 21.42 -10.51 48.69
CA CYS A 13 21.37 -10.96 50.08
C CYS A 13 21.22 -9.73 50.97
N THR A 14 19.97 -9.38 51.35
CA THR A 14 19.57 -8.74 52.64
C THR A 14 18.12 -8.24 52.54
N ARG A 15 17.24 -8.75 53.42
CA ARG A 15 15.83 -8.33 53.56
C ARG A 15 15.63 -6.82 53.84
N ARG A 16 16.70 -6.06 54.13
CA ARG A 16 16.65 -4.62 54.48
C ARG A 16 16.76 -3.62 53.30
N LYS A 17 17.02 -4.06 52.05
CA LYS A 17 17.22 -3.15 50.88
C LYS A 17 16.04 -3.04 49.90
N ILE A 18 14.99 -3.84 50.08
CA ILE A 18 13.86 -3.95 49.16
C ILE A 18 13.06 -2.63 49.03
N PRO A 19 12.73 -1.90 50.13
CA PRO A 19 12.01 -0.63 50.03
C PRO A 19 12.77 0.42 49.19
N HIS A 20 14.11 0.38 49.24
CA HIS A 20 14.96 1.37 48.55
C HIS A 20 15.02 1.16 47.03
N VAL A 21 14.89 -0.10 46.56
CA VAL A 21 14.84 -0.45 45.13
C VAL A 21 13.50 -0.04 44.52
N ILE A 22 12.41 -0.22 45.26
CA ILE A 22 11.06 0.18 44.84
C ILE A 22 10.93 1.70 44.81
N TYR A 23 11.47 2.40 45.81
CA TYR A 23 11.54 3.87 45.80
C TYR A 23 12.34 4.40 44.60
N LYS A 24 13.43 3.71 44.21
CA LYS A 24 14.18 4.02 42.99
C LYS A 24 13.41 3.70 41.71
N LEU A 25 12.65 2.60 41.67
CA LEU A 25 11.77 2.24 40.54
C LEU A 25 10.65 3.28 40.36
N CYS A 26 9.91 3.59 41.43
CA CYS A 26 8.88 4.65 41.43
C CYS A 26 9.48 6.03 41.11
N GLY A 27 10.65 6.36 41.67
CA GLY A 27 11.38 7.58 41.35
C GLY A 27 11.94 7.64 39.92
N SER A 28 12.21 6.49 39.29
CA SER A 28 12.58 6.42 37.87
C SER A 28 11.37 6.57 36.95
N LEU A 29 10.20 6.07 37.38
CA LEU A 29 8.93 6.19 36.67
C LEU A 29 8.39 7.63 36.70
N SER A 30 8.62 8.36 37.80
CA SER A 30 8.29 9.80 37.89
C SER A 30 9.21 10.68 37.04
N ARG A 31 10.51 10.33 36.92
CA ARG A 31 11.48 11.06 36.05
C ARG A 31 11.27 10.83 34.55
N SER A 32 10.49 9.83 34.15
CA SER A 32 10.14 9.56 32.74
C SER A 32 8.90 10.32 32.23
N GLY A 33 8.46 11.38 32.93
CA GLY A 33 7.47 12.34 32.40
C GLY A 33 6.00 12.10 32.79
N PHE A 34 5.71 11.46 33.93
CA PHE A 34 4.32 11.28 34.39
C PHE A 34 3.97 12.22 35.54
N THR A 35 3.28 13.31 35.22
CA THR A 35 2.51 14.12 36.17
C THR A 35 1.20 14.53 35.51
N SER A 36 0.08 13.91 35.91
CA SER A 36 -1.24 14.60 36.06
C SER A 36 -2.45 13.69 36.38
N GLU A 37 -2.38 12.36 36.33
CA GLU A 37 -3.57 11.53 36.67
C GLU A 37 -3.39 10.59 37.88
N ALA A 38 -2.18 10.40 38.39
CA ALA A 38 -1.92 9.48 39.51
C ALA A 38 -2.01 10.13 40.90
N SER A 39 -2.43 11.39 41.02
CA SER A 39 -2.37 12.14 42.28
C SER A 39 -3.59 11.98 43.20
N ASN A 40 -4.59 11.14 42.86
CA ASN A 40 -5.78 10.94 43.71
C ASN A 40 -5.92 9.55 44.37
N GLU A 41 -5.02 8.61 44.11
CA GLU A 41 -4.93 7.35 44.87
C GLU A 41 -3.49 7.15 45.32
N GLY A 42 -3.18 7.61 46.53
CA GLY A 42 -1.84 7.54 47.09
C GLY A 42 -1.32 6.12 47.19
N ILE A 43 -0.12 5.88 46.63
CA ILE A 43 0.68 4.68 46.90
C ILE A 43 1.12 4.73 48.37
N VAL A 44 0.37 4.05 49.24
CA VAL A 44 0.69 3.93 50.68
C VAL A 44 1.69 2.80 50.87
N VAL A 45 2.97 3.12 51.06
CA VAL A 45 4.00 2.15 51.46
C VAL A 45 3.83 1.84 52.95
N CYS A 46 3.33 0.65 53.30
CA CYS A 46 3.23 0.21 54.69
C CYS A 46 4.62 0.06 55.36
N SER A 47 4.68 0.38 56.65
CA SER A 47 5.88 0.42 57.50
C SER A 47 6.52 -0.95 57.81
N ASP A 48 6.14 -2.03 57.12
CA ASP A 48 6.62 -3.37 57.40
C ASP A 48 7.00 -4.13 56.12
N GLY A 49 7.88 -3.56 55.29
CA GLY A 49 8.76 -4.25 54.33
C GLY A 49 8.19 -5.22 53.27
N ALA A 50 6.88 -5.51 53.28
CA ALA A 50 6.21 -6.47 52.43
C ALA A 50 5.52 -5.72 51.30
N VAL A 51 6.04 -5.89 50.08
CA VAL A 51 5.35 -5.48 48.86
C VAL A 51 4.05 -6.28 48.79
N ARG A 52 2.91 -5.60 48.70
CA ARG A 52 1.64 -6.31 48.49
C ARG A 52 1.63 -6.85 47.06
N LEU A 53 1.22 -8.10 46.88
CA LEU A 53 1.11 -8.76 45.57
C LEU A 53 0.41 -7.88 44.52
N LEU A 54 -0.64 -7.16 44.94
CA LEU A 54 -1.41 -6.21 44.13
C LEU A 54 -0.57 -5.05 43.58
N GLU A 55 0.27 -4.42 44.41
CA GLU A 55 1.12 -3.28 43.98
C GLU A 55 2.12 -3.72 42.92
N LEU A 56 2.68 -4.92 43.06
CA LEU A 56 3.62 -5.48 42.08
C LEU A 56 2.93 -5.83 40.76
N GLN A 57 1.70 -6.34 40.82
CA GLN A 57 0.87 -6.61 39.65
C GLN A 57 0.49 -5.33 38.89
N GLU A 58 0.09 -4.28 39.59
CA GLU A 58 -0.21 -2.97 39.00
C GLU A 58 1.00 -2.34 38.32
N LEU A 59 2.17 -2.39 38.97
CA LEU A 59 3.43 -1.91 38.37
C LEU A 59 3.79 -2.67 37.09
N LEU A 60 3.61 -3.99 37.06
CA LEU A 60 3.83 -4.79 35.86
C LEU A 60 2.83 -4.44 34.74
N GLN A 61 1.56 -4.24 35.06
CA GLN A 61 0.55 -3.80 34.09
C GLN A 61 0.86 -2.40 33.54
N LEU A 62 1.33 -1.48 34.39
CA LEU A 62 1.78 -0.15 33.97
C LEU A 62 2.99 -0.26 33.03
N CYS A 63 3.98 -1.08 33.39
CA CYS A 63 5.14 -1.36 32.53
C CYS A 63 4.70 -1.95 31.19
N ALA A 64 3.69 -2.82 31.16
CA ALA A 64 3.13 -3.38 29.93
C ALA A 64 2.44 -2.31 29.06
N ARG A 65 1.65 -1.41 29.67
CA ARG A 65 0.95 -0.32 28.96
C ARG A 65 1.93 0.70 28.37
N LYS A 66 3.03 0.98 29.08
CA LYS A 66 4.06 1.96 28.66
C LYS A 66 5.26 1.31 27.97
N GLN A 67 5.24 0.00 27.74
CA GLN A 67 6.30 -0.80 27.12
C GLN A 67 7.68 -0.63 27.79
N LEU A 68 7.71 -0.44 29.12
CA LEU A 68 8.92 -0.19 29.90
C LEU A 68 9.67 -1.50 30.25
N ILE A 69 10.42 -2.02 29.27
CA ILE A 69 11.06 -3.34 29.38
C ILE A 69 12.07 -3.46 30.53
N ARG A 70 12.82 -2.40 30.84
CA ARG A 70 13.85 -2.43 31.90
C ARG A 70 13.21 -2.51 33.28
N GLN A 71 12.26 -1.62 33.57
CA GLN A 71 11.54 -1.56 34.83
C GLN A 71 10.72 -2.84 35.05
N GLY A 72 10.03 -3.33 34.02
CA GLY A 72 9.27 -4.57 34.14
C GLY A 72 10.15 -5.82 34.33
N LYS A 73 11.37 -5.86 33.77
CA LYS A 73 12.36 -6.91 34.08
C LYS A 73 12.80 -6.86 35.56
N CYS A 74 12.94 -5.68 36.15
CA CYS A 74 13.20 -5.54 37.60
C CYS A 74 12.02 -6.06 38.43
N CYS A 75 10.79 -5.70 38.07
CA CYS A 75 9.58 -6.22 38.72
C CYS A 75 9.48 -7.74 38.62
N HIS A 76 9.78 -8.32 37.44
CA HIS A 76 9.83 -9.77 37.29
C HIS A 76 10.90 -10.42 38.19
N GLY A 77 12.08 -9.81 38.33
CA GLY A 77 13.09 -10.29 39.28
C GLY A 77 12.58 -10.38 40.72
N LEU A 78 11.76 -9.40 41.16
CA LEU A 78 11.09 -9.43 42.46
C LEU A 78 10.02 -10.54 42.54
N VAL A 79 9.24 -10.77 41.48
CA VAL A 79 8.29 -11.89 41.41
C VAL A 79 9.01 -13.23 41.62
N VAL A 80 10.16 -13.44 40.98
CA VAL A 80 10.98 -14.65 41.15
C VAL A 80 11.50 -14.74 42.59
N GLN A 81 12.02 -13.65 43.14
CA GLN A 81 12.57 -13.62 44.51
C GLN A 81 11.51 -13.94 45.57
N PHE A 82 10.27 -13.50 45.37
CA PHE A 82 9.15 -13.77 46.29
C PHE A 82 8.45 -15.10 46.04
N GLY A 83 8.90 -15.90 45.06
CA GLY A 83 8.31 -17.21 44.77
C GLY A 83 6.91 -17.12 44.15
N LEU A 84 6.54 -15.98 43.56
CA LEU A 84 5.20 -15.71 43.04
C LEU A 84 4.95 -16.31 41.65
N LEU A 85 5.89 -17.08 41.10
CA LEU A 85 5.74 -17.76 39.80
C LEU A 85 4.76 -18.96 39.84
N VAL A 86 4.28 -19.33 41.03
CA VAL A 86 3.21 -20.33 41.20
C VAL A 86 1.83 -19.71 40.98
N ASP A 87 1.70 -18.39 41.14
CA ASP A 87 0.42 -17.68 40.95
C ASP A 87 0.12 -17.48 39.46
N VAL A 88 -0.97 -18.09 38.99
CA VAL A 88 -1.40 -18.07 37.58
C VAL A 88 -1.68 -16.65 37.09
N LEU A 89 -2.26 -15.79 37.94
CA LEU A 89 -2.57 -14.40 37.60
C LEU A 89 -1.31 -13.58 37.35
N THR A 90 -0.34 -13.65 38.26
CA THR A 90 0.95 -12.95 38.13
C THR A 90 1.70 -13.42 36.88
N CYS A 91 1.71 -14.72 36.59
CA CYS A 91 2.29 -15.26 35.37
C CYS A 91 1.58 -14.76 34.10
N ASN A 92 0.24 -14.69 34.08
CA ASN A 92 -0.51 -14.11 32.95
C ASN A 92 -0.15 -12.63 32.73
N ILE A 93 0.00 -11.84 33.80
CA ILE A 93 0.44 -10.44 33.72
C ILE A 93 1.86 -10.33 33.15
N LEU A 94 2.78 -11.23 33.55
CA LEU A 94 4.13 -11.29 33.00
C LEU A 94 4.14 -11.64 31.52
N ILE A 95 3.36 -12.63 31.08
CA ILE A 95 3.22 -13.00 29.66
C ILE A 95 2.74 -11.79 28.86
N ASN A 96 1.69 -11.10 29.32
CA ASN A 96 1.17 -9.90 28.67
C ASN A 96 2.19 -8.74 28.65
N PHE A 97 2.95 -8.54 29.74
CA PHE A 97 4.03 -7.56 29.81
C PHE A 97 5.11 -7.82 28.75
N TYR A 98 5.68 -9.03 28.75
CA TYR A 98 6.73 -9.39 27.80
C TYR A 98 6.23 -9.34 26.36
N SER A 99 5.00 -9.80 26.11
CA SER A 99 4.34 -9.68 24.80
C SER A 99 4.22 -8.22 24.35
N LYS A 100 3.72 -7.31 25.20
CA LYS A 100 3.59 -5.88 24.85
C LYS A 100 4.92 -5.17 24.64
N CYS A 101 5.99 -5.64 25.27
CA CYS A 101 7.34 -5.13 25.07
C CYS A 101 8.10 -5.77 23.90
N GLY A 102 7.47 -6.67 23.14
CA GLY A 102 8.08 -7.31 21.96
C GLY A 102 8.98 -8.52 22.26
N ASP A 103 9.14 -8.94 23.52
CA ASP A 103 9.98 -10.08 23.91
C ASP A 103 9.11 -11.35 24.08
N VAL A 104 8.49 -11.78 22.97
CA VAL A 104 7.51 -12.88 22.98
C VAL A 104 8.16 -14.22 23.36
N ASP A 105 9.45 -14.40 23.09
CA ASP A 105 10.20 -15.60 23.47
C ASP A 105 10.35 -15.68 25.00
N PHE A 106 10.53 -14.54 25.67
CA PHE A 106 10.52 -14.52 27.12
C PHE A 106 9.12 -14.76 27.69
N ALA A 107 8.08 -14.22 27.06
CA ALA A 107 6.70 -14.55 27.41
C ALA A 107 6.45 -16.07 27.30
N ARG A 108 6.96 -16.70 26.23
CA ARG A 108 6.88 -18.15 26.01
C ARG A 108 7.62 -18.94 27.10
N ARG A 109 8.81 -18.50 27.51
CA ARG A 109 9.54 -19.13 28.62
C ARG A 109 8.80 -19.07 29.95
N VAL A 110 8.09 -17.97 30.24
CA VAL A 110 7.24 -17.87 31.44
C VAL A 110 6.11 -18.89 31.32
N PHE A 111 5.42 -18.91 30.18
CA PHE A 111 4.34 -19.85 29.89
C PHE A 111 4.75 -21.33 30.02
N ASP A 112 5.89 -21.73 29.46
CA ASP A 112 6.36 -23.12 29.48
C ASP A 112 6.75 -23.59 30.89
N ARG A 113 7.11 -22.67 31.79
CA ARG A 113 7.48 -22.95 33.19
C ARG A 113 6.29 -22.98 34.16
N MET A 114 5.09 -22.60 33.72
CA MET A 114 3.91 -22.65 34.57
C MET A 114 3.50 -24.10 34.88
N PRO A 115 3.31 -24.45 36.17
CA PRO A 115 2.89 -25.80 36.56
C PRO A 115 1.42 -26.06 36.17
N GLU A 116 0.58 -25.04 36.30
CA GLU A 116 -0.83 -25.07 35.90
C GLU A 116 -1.13 -23.94 34.91
N ARG A 117 -1.96 -24.23 33.92
CA ARG A 117 -2.35 -23.27 32.88
C ARG A 117 -3.87 -23.19 32.81
N SER A 118 -4.39 -21.98 32.97
CA SER A 118 -5.82 -21.70 32.81
C SER A 118 -6.15 -21.42 31.34
N MET A 119 -7.43 -21.43 30.98
CA MET A 119 -7.90 -20.96 29.66
C MET A 119 -7.39 -19.53 29.35
N VAL A 120 -7.35 -18.64 30.35
CA VAL A 120 -6.82 -17.28 30.20
C VAL A 120 -5.32 -17.30 29.86
N THR A 121 -4.56 -18.22 30.44
CA THR A 121 -3.13 -18.40 30.18
C THR A 121 -2.88 -18.80 28.73
N TRP A 122 -3.63 -19.78 28.22
CA TRP A 122 -3.59 -20.19 26.81
C TRP A 122 -3.98 -19.05 25.87
N ASN A 123 -5.10 -18.38 26.15
CA ASN A 123 -5.59 -17.26 25.35
C ASN A 123 -4.57 -16.12 25.26
N THR A 124 -3.94 -15.78 26.39
CA THR A 124 -2.93 -14.70 26.45
C THR A 124 -1.70 -15.08 25.61
N MET A 125 -1.24 -16.33 25.68
CA MET A 125 -0.07 -16.78 24.92
C MET A 125 -0.36 -16.92 23.43
N ILE A 126 -1.52 -17.48 23.05
CA ILE A 126 -1.94 -17.58 21.64
C ILE A 126 -2.06 -16.19 21.03
N ALA A 127 -2.79 -15.27 21.68
CA ALA A 127 -2.92 -13.89 21.21
C ALA A 127 -1.56 -13.15 21.15
N ALA A 128 -0.64 -13.46 22.06
CA ALA A 128 0.72 -12.93 22.01
C ALA A 128 1.49 -13.44 20.77
N GLN A 129 1.41 -14.74 20.44
CA GLN A 129 2.05 -15.27 19.23
C GLN A 129 1.43 -14.70 17.96
N THR A 130 0.10 -14.64 17.87
CA THR A 130 -0.60 -14.04 16.71
C THR A 130 -0.17 -12.59 16.49
N ARG A 131 -0.09 -11.77 17.54
CA ARG A 131 0.30 -10.35 17.43
C ARG A 131 1.72 -10.16 16.89
N HIS A 132 2.61 -11.12 17.13
CA HIS A 132 4.00 -11.08 16.70
C HIS A 132 4.26 -11.88 15.41
N GLY A 133 3.20 -12.26 14.68
CA GLY A 133 3.32 -12.98 13.40
C GLY A 133 3.87 -14.39 13.51
N LYS A 134 3.82 -15.01 14.71
CA LYS A 134 4.25 -16.39 14.95
C LYS A 134 3.09 -17.36 14.76
N ASP A 135 2.52 -17.37 13.57
CA ASP A 135 1.22 -18.00 13.29
C ASP A 135 1.25 -19.53 13.49
N THR A 136 2.33 -20.18 13.08
CA THR A 136 2.54 -21.63 13.26
C THR A 136 2.64 -22.01 14.74
N GLU A 137 3.30 -21.18 15.55
CA GLU A 137 3.38 -21.39 17.00
C GLU A 137 2.03 -21.16 17.69
N ALA A 138 1.25 -20.17 17.24
CA ALA A 138 -0.10 -19.93 17.73
C ALA A 138 -1.02 -21.15 17.48
N LEU A 139 -0.97 -21.72 16.28
CA LEU A 139 -1.71 -22.94 15.95
C LEU A 139 -1.21 -24.15 16.75
N GLY A 140 0.11 -24.29 16.91
CA GLY A 140 0.71 -25.34 17.74
C GLY A 140 0.27 -25.27 19.20
N LEU A 141 0.21 -24.07 19.78
CA LEU A 141 -0.32 -23.83 21.13
C LEU A 141 -1.80 -24.20 21.24
N PHE A 142 -2.60 -23.86 20.23
CA PHE A 142 -4.01 -24.25 20.20
C PHE A 142 -4.20 -25.78 20.17
N LEU A 143 -3.41 -26.48 19.36
CA LEU A 143 -3.44 -27.94 19.32
C LEU A 143 -3.00 -28.55 20.66
N GLN A 144 -2.00 -27.95 21.32
CA GLN A 144 -1.55 -28.38 22.65
C GLN A 144 -2.65 -28.15 23.71
N MET A 145 -3.27 -26.98 23.73
CA MET A 145 -4.40 -26.66 24.62
C MET A 145 -5.52 -27.70 24.52
N ARG A 146 -5.85 -28.14 23.28
CA ARG A 146 -6.87 -29.17 23.03
C ARG A 146 -6.42 -30.57 23.48
N ARG A 147 -5.15 -30.92 23.30
CA ARG A 147 -4.58 -32.20 23.79
C ARG A 147 -4.56 -32.27 25.31
N ASP A 148 -4.33 -31.15 25.97
CA ASP A 148 -4.39 -31.00 27.43
C ASP A 148 -5.84 -31.01 27.96
N GLY A 149 -6.85 -31.20 27.08
CA GLY A 149 -8.27 -31.29 27.46
C GLY A 149 -8.92 -29.95 27.81
N THR A 150 -8.25 -28.82 27.59
CA THR A 150 -8.82 -27.50 27.85
C THR A 150 -9.73 -27.09 26.71
N SER A 151 -10.97 -26.69 26.99
CA SER A 151 -11.92 -26.24 25.97
C SER A 151 -11.50 -24.89 25.40
N ALA A 152 -11.62 -24.74 24.08
CA ALA A 152 -11.43 -23.46 23.41
C ALA A 152 -12.62 -22.52 23.73
N SER A 153 -12.33 -21.24 23.90
CA SER A 153 -13.35 -20.17 23.94
C SER A 153 -13.47 -19.50 22.58
N GLU A 154 -14.51 -18.69 22.40
CA GLU A 154 -14.71 -17.83 21.22
C GLU A 154 -13.51 -16.90 21.01
N PHE A 155 -12.94 -16.36 22.09
CA PHE A 155 -11.71 -15.56 22.03
C PHE A 155 -10.51 -16.37 21.56
N THR A 156 -10.38 -17.62 22.02
CA THR A 156 -9.32 -18.54 21.57
C THR A 156 -9.44 -18.74 20.07
N LEU A 157 -10.64 -19.09 19.60
CA LEU A 157 -10.87 -19.44 18.21
C LEU A 157 -10.69 -18.23 17.28
N SER A 158 -11.19 -17.06 17.68
CA SER A 158 -10.97 -15.80 16.97
C SER A 158 -9.47 -15.46 16.85
N SER A 159 -8.70 -15.61 17.94
CA SER A 159 -7.26 -15.33 17.94
C SER A 159 -6.45 -16.28 17.05
N VAL A 160 -6.82 -17.56 17.00
CA VAL A 160 -6.17 -18.55 16.12
C VAL A 160 -6.57 -18.32 14.66
N LEU A 161 -7.84 -18.03 14.38
CA LEU A 161 -8.30 -17.67 13.04
C LEU A 161 -7.56 -16.44 12.51
N CYS A 162 -7.37 -15.39 13.33
CA CYS A 162 -6.57 -14.23 12.93
C CYS A 162 -5.12 -14.59 12.57
N ALA A 163 -4.50 -15.56 13.26
CA ALA A 163 -3.17 -16.06 12.91
C ALA A 163 -3.20 -16.80 11.57
N CYS A 164 -4.19 -17.65 11.34
CA CYS A 164 -4.37 -18.33 10.06
C CYS A 164 -4.64 -17.34 8.91
N ALA A 165 -5.32 -16.22 9.20
CA ALA A 165 -5.57 -15.15 8.24
C ALA A 165 -4.27 -14.50 7.77
N ALA A 166 -3.32 -14.27 8.69
CA ALA A 166 -2.02 -13.69 8.38
C ALA A 166 -1.15 -14.64 7.54
N GLY A 167 -1.21 -15.94 7.82
CA GLY A 167 -0.50 -16.98 7.05
C GLY A 167 -1.20 -17.49 5.79
N CYS A 168 -2.38 -16.95 5.44
CA CYS A 168 -3.25 -17.46 4.35
C CYS A 168 -3.49 -18.99 4.41
N ALA A 169 -3.61 -19.53 5.63
CA ALA A 169 -3.71 -20.97 5.90
C ALA A 169 -5.15 -21.50 5.70
N LEU A 170 -5.57 -21.62 4.44
CA LEU A 170 -6.97 -21.91 4.07
C LEU A 170 -7.48 -23.26 4.64
N MET A 171 -6.67 -24.32 4.59
CA MET A 171 -7.10 -25.66 5.02
C MET A 171 -7.34 -25.72 6.53
N GLU A 172 -6.41 -25.19 7.31
CA GLU A 172 -6.51 -25.07 8.77
C GLU A 172 -7.72 -24.21 9.14
N SER A 173 -7.95 -23.14 8.39
CA SER A 173 -9.07 -22.23 8.62
C SER A 173 -10.43 -22.87 8.35
N GLN A 174 -10.55 -23.70 7.31
CA GLN A 174 -11.77 -24.48 7.07
C GLN A 174 -12.02 -25.48 8.20
N GLN A 175 -10.97 -26.10 8.76
CA GLN A 175 -11.11 -26.99 9.91
C GLN A 175 -11.55 -26.22 11.17
N LEU A 176 -10.99 -25.02 11.41
CA LEU A 176 -11.38 -24.16 12.52
C LEU A 176 -12.80 -23.61 12.37
N HIS A 177 -13.23 -23.27 11.16
CA HIS A 177 -14.60 -22.87 10.87
C HIS A 177 -15.59 -24.03 11.09
N ALA A 178 -15.25 -25.24 10.63
CA ALA A 178 -16.06 -26.43 10.92
C ALA A 178 -16.11 -26.73 12.43
N LEU A 179 -15.03 -26.49 13.17
CA LEU A 179 -15.02 -26.57 14.63
C LEU A 179 -15.94 -25.52 15.26
N ALA A 180 -15.90 -24.27 14.79
CA ALA A 180 -16.78 -23.20 15.25
C ALA A 180 -18.27 -23.61 15.14
N LEU A 181 -18.67 -24.11 13.98
CA LEU A 181 -20.02 -24.59 13.71
C LEU A 181 -20.40 -25.78 14.62
N LYS A 182 -19.53 -26.79 14.73
CA LYS A 182 -19.78 -27.96 15.59
C LYS A 182 -19.87 -27.62 17.08
N SER A 183 -19.22 -26.54 17.50
CA SER A 183 -19.23 -26.05 18.87
C SER A 183 -20.24 -24.91 19.10
N ALA A 184 -21.07 -24.58 18.10
CA ALA A 184 -22.06 -23.49 18.14
C ALA A 184 -21.47 -22.08 18.44
N MET A 185 -20.17 -21.89 18.19
CA MET A 185 -19.45 -20.63 18.39
C MET A 185 -19.58 -19.68 17.19
N ASP A 186 -20.13 -20.16 16.07
CA ASP A 186 -20.36 -19.40 14.83
C ASP A 186 -21.36 -18.24 15.01
N SER A 187 -22.26 -18.35 16.00
CA SER A 187 -23.16 -17.26 16.40
C SER A 187 -22.44 -16.05 17.00
N ASN A 188 -21.19 -16.21 17.45
CA ASN A 188 -20.42 -15.13 18.05
C ASN A 188 -19.84 -14.20 16.97
N VAL A 189 -20.15 -12.89 17.06
CA VAL A 189 -19.69 -11.85 16.12
C VAL A 189 -18.17 -11.85 15.92
N PHE A 190 -17.37 -12.07 16.96
CA PHE A 190 -15.90 -12.04 16.86
C PHE A 190 -15.35 -13.26 16.12
N VAL A 191 -15.99 -14.42 16.29
CA VAL A 191 -15.63 -15.65 15.56
C VAL A 191 -16.04 -15.50 14.10
N GLY A 192 -17.28 -15.11 13.82
CA GLY A 192 -17.78 -14.90 12.45
C GLY A 192 -16.96 -13.85 11.68
N THR A 193 -16.60 -12.73 12.34
CA THR A 193 -15.76 -11.70 11.73
C THR A 193 -14.33 -12.20 11.46
N ALA A 194 -13.77 -13.05 12.32
CA ALA A 194 -12.44 -13.66 12.10
C ALA A 194 -12.46 -14.69 10.95
N VAL A 195 -13.51 -15.51 10.85
CA VAL A 195 -13.70 -16.44 9.72
C VAL A 195 -13.81 -15.66 8.40
N LEU A 196 -14.58 -14.57 8.40
CA LEU A 196 -14.72 -13.68 7.25
C LEU A 196 -13.36 -13.10 6.82
N ASP A 197 -12.59 -12.52 7.74
CA ASP A 197 -11.26 -11.94 7.45
C ASP A 197 -10.33 -12.98 6.80
N VAL A 198 -10.29 -14.19 7.33
CA VAL A 198 -9.50 -15.28 6.76
C VAL A 198 -9.91 -15.59 5.32
N TYR A 199 -11.21 -15.79 5.06
CA TYR A 199 -11.65 -16.12 3.70
C TYR A 199 -11.36 -14.98 2.72
N THR A 200 -11.51 -13.73 3.14
CA THR A 200 -11.15 -12.59 2.29
C THR A 200 -9.65 -12.55 1.95
N LYS A 201 -8.76 -12.81 2.92
CA LYS A 201 -7.31 -12.86 2.69
C LYS A 201 -6.86 -14.06 1.84
N CYS A 202 -7.57 -15.17 1.95
CA CYS A 202 -7.37 -16.37 1.13
C CYS A 202 -7.99 -16.27 -0.28
N LYS A 203 -8.42 -15.08 -0.72
CA LYS A 203 -9.06 -14.83 -2.02
C LYS A 203 -10.39 -15.57 -2.25
N MET A 204 -11.05 -16.00 -1.17
CA MET A 204 -12.35 -16.71 -1.18
C MET A 204 -13.49 -15.77 -0.78
N VAL A 205 -13.62 -14.63 -1.45
CA VAL A 205 -14.57 -13.56 -1.09
C VAL A 205 -16.04 -13.98 -1.17
N CYS A 206 -16.38 -14.94 -2.04
CA CYS A 206 -17.72 -15.52 -2.10
C CYS A 206 -18.06 -16.32 -0.83
N ASP A 207 -17.11 -17.11 -0.31
CA ASP A 207 -17.31 -17.86 0.95
C ASP A 207 -17.36 -16.90 2.14
N ALA A 208 -16.52 -15.86 2.14
CA ALA A 208 -16.59 -14.79 3.12
C ALA A 208 -17.97 -14.12 3.13
N ARG A 209 -18.57 -13.93 1.95
CA ARG A 209 -19.91 -13.38 1.81
C ARG A 209 -20.98 -14.30 2.39
N LEU A 210 -20.89 -15.61 2.15
CA LEU A 210 -21.82 -16.58 2.72
C LEU A 210 -21.77 -16.59 4.25
N VAL A 211 -20.55 -16.52 4.83
CA VAL A 211 -20.37 -16.38 6.28
C VAL A 211 -21.02 -15.10 6.77
N PHE A 212 -20.76 -13.97 6.11
CA PHE A 212 -21.38 -12.70 6.46
C PHE A 212 -22.91 -12.80 6.49
N ASP A 213 -23.52 -13.33 5.43
CA ASP A 213 -24.97 -13.42 5.32
C ASP A 213 -25.58 -14.33 6.39
N ALA A 214 -24.90 -15.43 6.73
CA ALA A 214 -25.34 -16.38 7.77
C ALA A 214 -25.27 -15.83 9.20
N MET A 215 -24.46 -14.79 9.48
CA MET A 215 -24.36 -14.21 10.82
C MET A 215 -25.67 -13.55 11.27
N SER A 216 -26.17 -13.90 12.45
CA SER A 216 -27.39 -13.30 13.04
C SER A 216 -27.16 -11.85 13.46
N GLU A 217 -26.02 -11.57 14.09
CA GLU A 217 -25.59 -10.23 14.49
C GLU A 217 -24.37 -9.80 13.68
N LYS A 218 -24.32 -8.52 13.32
CA LYS A 218 -23.23 -7.93 12.53
C LYS A 218 -22.83 -6.59 13.14
N SER A 219 -21.57 -6.48 13.56
CA SER A 219 -21.03 -5.24 14.10
C SER A 219 -20.54 -4.29 13.00
N SER A 220 -20.30 -3.02 13.31
CA SER A 220 -19.63 -2.07 12.41
C SER A 220 -18.27 -2.59 11.93
N VAL A 221 -17.55 -3.34 12.77
CA VAL A 221 -16.30 -4.03 12.42
C VAL A 221 -16.55 -5.11 11.37
N THR A 222 -17.59 -5.94 11.53
CA THR A 222 -17.95 -6.99 10.57
C THR A 222 -18.24 -6.42 9.17
N TRP A 223 -19.00 -5.32 9.10
CA TRP A 223 -19.24 -4.59 7.85
C TRP A 223 -17.95 -4.02 7.26
N SER A 224 -17.10 -3.42 8.09
CA SER A 224 -15.82 -2.85 7.67
C SER A 224 -14.88 -3.92 7.11
N SER A 225 -14.79 -5.09 7.75
CA SER A 225 -13.99 -6.22 7.29
C SER A 225 -14.46 -6.73 5.93
N MET A 226 -15.77 -6.78 5.68
CA MET A 226 -16.28 -7.20 4.37
C MET A 226 -15.99 -6.18 3.27
N VAL A 227 -16.15 -4.88 3.54
CA VAL A 227 -15.77 -3.82 2.59
C VAL A 227 -14.27 -3.89 2.27
N ALA A 228 -13.42 -3.97 3.30
CA ALA A 228 -11.98 -4.12 3.12
C ALA A 228 -11.63 -5.41 2.36
N GLY A 229 -12.36 -6.50 2.63
CA GLY A 229 -12.21 -7.78 1.96
C GLY A 229 -12.49 -7.70 0.45
N TYR A 230 -13.55 -7.00 0.03
CA TYR A 230 -13.80 -6.73 -1.39
C TYR A 230 -12.65 -5.95 -2.04
N VAL A 231 -12.17 -4.89 -1.38
CA VAL A 231 -11.04 -4.07 -1.88
C VAL A 231 -9.76 -4.88 -2.00
N GLN A 232 -9.44 -5.73 -1.02
CA GLN A 232 -8.27 -6.62 -1.05
C GLN A 232 -8.36 -7.68 -2.16
N ASN A 233 -9.55 -7.92 -2.71
CA ASN A 233 -9.82 -8.85 -3.80
C ASN A 233 -10.03 -8.15 -5.14
N ASP A 234 -9.68 -6.86 -5.23
CA ASP A 234 -9.80 -6.03 -6.44
C ASP A 234 -11.25 -5.89 -6.96
N LEU A 235 -12.24 -6.15 -6.09
CA LEU A 235 -13.68 -6.01 -6.33
C LEU A 235 -14.16 -4.63 -5.85
N TYR A 236 -13.65 -3.59 -6.50
CA TYR A 236 -13.82 -2.21 -6.03
C TYR A 236 -15.26 -1.69 -6.19
N GLU A 237 -15.97 -2.09 -7.25
CA GLU A 237 -17.36 -1.69 -7.47
C GLU A 237 -18.28 -2.33 -6.41
N GLU A 238 -18.06 -3.62 -6.12
CA GLU A 238 -18.76 -4.35 -5.07
C GLU A 238 -18.47 -3.76 -3.68
N ALA A 239 -17.24 -3.31 -3.43
CA ALA A 239 -16.90 -2.62 -2.18
C ALA A 239 -17.71 -1.32 -2.00
N ILE A 240 -17.80 -0.48 -3.03
CA ILE A 240 -18.58 0.77 -3.01
C ILE A 240 -20.07 0.47 -2.86
N TRP A 241 -20.58 -0.50 -3.61
CA TRP A 241 -21.98 -0.92 -3.52
C TRP A 241 -22.32 -1.42 -2.11
N PHE A 242 -21.45 -2.27 -1.55
CA PHE A 242 -21.65 -2.86 -0.23
C PHE A 242 -21.55 -1.82 0.89
N PHE A 243 -20.69 -0.81 0.74
CA PHE A 243 -20.68 0.37 1.62
C PHE A 243 -22.00 1.15 1.57
N CYS A 244 -22.51 1.44 0.37
CA CYS A 244 -23.81 2.10 0.22
C CYS A 244 -24.93 1.27 0.87
N HIS A 245 -24.87 -0.06 0.76
CA HIS A 245 -25.78 -0.96 1.46
C HIS A 245 -25.64 -0.86 2.98
N ALA A 246 -24.41 -0.84 3.52
CA ALA A 246 -24.16 -0.67 4.95
C ALA A 246 -24.74 0.66 5.48
N GLN A 247 -24.56 1.75 4.75
CA GLN A 247 -25.12 3.06 5.10
C GLN A 247 -26.66 3.07 5.15
N ARG A 248 -27.31 2.41 4.19
CA ARG A 248 -28.78 2.26 4.18
C ARG A 248 -29.31 1.44 5.35
N ASN A 249 -28.51 0.53 5.89
CA ASN A 249 -28.83 -0.25 7.09
C ASN A 249 -28.48 0.49 8.39
N GLY A 250 -28.09 1.76 8.33
CA GLY A 250 -27.78 2.56 9.52
C GLY A 250 -26.50 2.14 10.24
N VAL A 251 -25.57 1.47 9.53
CA VAL A 251 -24.30 1.03 10.12
C VAL A 251 -23.43 2.26 10.42
N GLU A 252 -22.91 2.30 11.66
CA GLU A 252 -21.99 3.34 12.09
C GLU A 252 -20.71 3.34 11.24
N LEU A 253 -20.32 4.52 10.78
CA LEU A 253 -19.10 4.72 9.99
C LEU A 253 -17.88 4.59 10.89
N THR A 254 -16.91 3.80 10.45
CA THR A 254 -15.59 3.73 11.09
C THR A 254 -14.53 4.31 10.16
N GLN A 255 -13.42 4.76 10.73
CA GLN A 255 -12.23 5.17 9.96
C GLN A 255 -11.77 4.07 8.98
N PHE A 256 -11.91 2.80 9.35
CA PHE A 256 -11.49 1.66 8.54
C PHE A 256 -12.41 1.45 7.33
N THR A 257 -13.73 1.57 7.53
CA THR A 257 -14.69 1.52 6.42
C THR A 257 -14.42 2.64 5.43
N LEU A 258 -14.27 3.88 5.92
CA LEU A 258 -14.05 5.05 5.08
C LEU A 258 -12.73 4.94 4.29
N SER A 259 -11.62 4.59 4.95
CA SER A 259 -10.34 4.36 4.27
C SER A 259 -10.41 3.25 3.21
N ALA A 260 -11.13 2.15 3.48
CA ALA A 260 -11.28 1.07 2.52
C ALA A 260 -12.05 1.51 1.27
N VAL A 261 -13.20 2.18 1.43
CA VAL A 261 -14.00 2.65 0.28
C VAL A 261 -13.29 3.75 -0.49
N LEU A 262 -12.59 4.65 0.19
CA LEU A 262 -11.72 5.63 -0.46
C LEU A 262 -10.65 4.93 -1.31
N SER A 263 -10.00 3.88 -0.79
CA SER A 263 -9.05 3.08 -1.58
C SER A 263 -9.70 2.47 -2.83
N ALA A 264 -10.94 1.97 -2.73
CA ALA A 264 -11.70 1.48 -3.88
C ALA A 264 -11.91 2.57 -4.94
N CYS A 265 -12.32 3.78 -4.52
CA CYS A 265 -12.46 4.93 -5.42
C CYS A 265 -11.12 5.35 -6.04
N ALA A 266 -10.02 5.29 -5.29
CA ALA A 266 -8.69 5.60 -5.79
C ALA A 266 -8.26 4.61 -6.89
N SER A 267 -8.53 3.32 -6.70
CA SER A 267 -8.23 2.27 -7.68
C SER A 267 -9.05 2.41 -8.96
N LEU A 268 -10.33 2.78 -8.85
CA LEU A 268 -11.20 3.04 -10.00
C LEU A 268 -10.97 4.42 -10.65
N ALA A 269 -10.17 5.29 -10.02
CA ALA A 269 -10.06 6.71 -10.36
C ALA A 269 -11.43 7.43 -10.40
N ALA A 270 -12.34 7.01 -9.53
CA ALA A 270 -13.73 7.47 -9.43
C ALA A 270 -13.78 8.84 -8.71
N THR A 271 -13.64 9.92 -9.49
CA THR A 271 -13.44 11.28 -8.96
C THR A 271 -14.71 11.79 -8.28
N THR A 272 -15.87 11.52 -8.86
CA THR A 272 -17.16 11.98 -8.36
C THR A 272 -17.50 11.34 -7.02
N GLU A 273 -17.39 10.01 -6.94
CA GLU A 273 -17.60 9.21 -5.74
C GLU A 273 -16.59 9.57 -4.66
N GLY A 274 -15.32 9.77 -5.02
CA GLY A 274 -14.28 10.24 -4.10
C GLY A 274 -14.63 11.58 -3.43
N LYS A 275 -15.16 12.55 -4.18
CA LYS A 275 -15.63 13.83 -3.64
C LYS A 275 -16.87 13.67 -2.74
N GLN A 276 -17.81 12.81 -3.11
CA GLN A 276 -18.97 12.51 -2.27
C GLN A 276 -18.54 11.86 -0.94
N LEU A 277 -17.59 10.92 -0.99
CA LEU A 277 -17.02 10.30 0.22
C LEU A 277 -16.27 11.31 1.08
N HIS A 278 -15.53 12.26 0.50
CA HIS A 278 -14.90 13.32 1.27
C HIS A 278 -15.93 14.17 2.03
N ALA A 279 -17.07 14.50 1.41
CA ALA A 279 -18.16 15.18 2.12
C ALA A 279 -18.74 14.33 3.26
N ILE A 280 -18.86 13.00 3.07
CA ILE A 280 -19.28 12.08 4.13
C ILE A 280 -18.26 12.05 5.27
N VAL A 281 -16.96 12.00 4.97
CA VAL A 281 -15.86 12.05 5.94
C VAL A 281 -15.93 13.31 6.79
N ALA A 282 -16.13 14.47 6.16
CA ALA A 282 -16.25 15.74 6.86
C ALA A 282 -17.48 15.76 7.79
N ARG A 283 -18.64 15.30 7.30
CA ARG A 283 -19.88 15.23 8.10
C ARG A 283 -19.79 14.23 9.25
N ALA A 284 -19.06 13.13 9.07
CA ALA A 284 -18.87 12.10 10.08
C ALA A 284 -17.79 12.44 11.12
N GLY A 285 -17.12 13.61 11.00
CA GLY A 285 -16.10 14.05 11.95
C GLY A 285 -14.74 13.37 11.79
N PHE A 286 -14.48 12.71 10.65
CA PHE A 286 -13.21 12.02 10.38
C PHE A 286 -12.19 12.87 9.59
N GLY A 287 -12.47 14.16 9.37
CA GLY A 287 -11.63 15.04 8.54
C GLY A 287 -10.16 15.15 8.99
N HIS A 288 -9.91 15.11 10.30
CA HIS A 288 -8.55 15.17 10.87
C HIS A 288 -7.97 13.78 11.21
N ASN A 289 -8.67 12.69 10.86
CA ASN A 289 -8.17 11.35 11.11
C ASN A 289 -7.05 11.00 10.13
N LEU A 290 -5.85 10.69 10.63
CA LEU A 290 -4.67 10.47 9.79
C LEU A 290 -4.83 9.33 8.77
N PHE A 291 -5.55 8.26 9.12
CA PHE A 291 -5.79 7.14 8.20
C PHE A 291 -6.71 7.55 7.06
N VAL A 292 -7.78 8.27 7.38
CA VAL A 292 -8.76 8.75 6.39
C VAL A 292 -8.14 9.84 5.52
N ALA A 293 -7.38 10.77 6.10
CA ALA A 293 -6.65 11.81 5.38
C ALA A 293 -5.63 11.23 4.39
N THR A 294 -4.90 10.18 4.78
CA THR A 294 -4.00 9.45 3.87
C THR A 294 -4.75 8.84 2.69
N SER A 295 -5.90 8.19 2.94
CA SER A 295 -6.74 7.63 1.88
C SER A 295 -7.33 8.71 0.97
N LEU A 296 -7.71 9.87 1.51
CA LEU A 296 -8.16 11.03 0.72
C LEU A 296 -7.07 11.57 -0.19
N ILE A 297 -5.83 11.70 0.31
CA ILE A 297 -4.67 12.10 -0.50
C ILE A 297 -4.46 11.10 -1.65
N ASP A 298 -4.55 9.78 -1.40
CA ASP A 298 -4.40 8.77 -2.46
C ASP A 298 -5.53 8.85 -3.50
N VAL A 299 -6.79 9.02 -3.07
CA VAL A 299 -7.94 9.24 -4.00
C VAL A 299 -7.68 10.44 -4.88
N TYR A 300 -7.41 11.61 -4.30
CA TYR A 300 -7.23 12.82 -5.07
C TYR A 300 -6.02 12.75 -6.00
N SER A 301 -4.92 12.13 -5.55
CA SER A 301 -3.75 11.88 -6.40
C SER A 301 -4.11 10.97 -7.58
N ARG A 302 -4.73 9.81 -7.35
CA ARG A 302 -5.09 8.87 -8.43
C ARG A 302 -6.23 9.34 -9.34
N CYS A 303 -6.96 10.37 -8.93
CA CYS A 303 -7.99 11.06 -9.71
C CYS A 303 -7.46 12.30 -10.45
N GLY A 304 -6.14 12.54 -10.47
CA GLY A 304 -5.57 13.68 -11.18
C GLY A 304 -5.78 15.04 -10.46
N CYS A 305 -6.28 15.05 -9.23
CA CYS A 305 -6.65 16.24 -8.46
C CYS A 305 -5.59 16.57 -7.38
N ILE A 306 -4.33 16.70 -7.78
CA ILE A 306 -3.19 16.84 -6.84
C ILE A 306 -3.29 18.08 -5.94
N ARG A 307 -3.95 19.14 -6.42
CA ARG A 307 -4.22 20.33 -5.60
C ARG A 307 -5.14 20.03 -4.42
N ASP A 308 -6.21 19.26 -4.65
CA ASP A 308 -7.14 18.86 -3.60
C ASP A 308 -6.44 17.92 -2.59
N ALA A 309 -5.57 17.03 -3.08
CA ALA A 309 -4.71 16.21 -2.23
C ALA A 309 -3.82 17.07 -1.32
N TYR A 310 -3.20 18.14 -1.87
CA TYR A 310 -2.38 19.06 -1.10
C TYR A 310 -3.18 19.88 -0.08
N LEU A 311 -4.44 20.23 -0.37
CA LEU A 311 -5.32 20.90 0.59
C LEU A 311 -5.61 19.98 1.79
N VAL A 312 -6.00 18.72 1.54
CA VAL A 312 -6.20 17.72 2.59
C VAL A 312 -4.91 17.52 3.41
N PHE A 313 -3.76 17.46 2.75
CA PHE A 313 -2.47 17.40 3.44
C PHE A 313 -2.24 18.65 4.30
N GLY A 314 -2.49 19.85 3.76
CA GLY A 314 -2.32 21.13 4.45
C GLY A 314 -3.12 21.23 5.73
N ASP A 315 -4.37 20.77 5.73
CA ASP A 315 -5.33 20.88 6.82
C ASP A 315 -5.01 20.01 8.06
N ILE A 316 -4.09 19.04 7.95
CA ILE A 316 -3.67 18.20 9.09
C ILE A 316 -2.49 18.86 9.83
N GLU A 317 -2.65 19.25 11.09
CA GLU A 317 -1.56 19.87 11.86
C GLU A 317 -0.40 18.89 12.15
N GLU A 318 -0.71 17.79 12.83
CA GLU A 318 0.27 16.76 13.22
C GLU A 318 0.35 15.64 12.19
N LYS A 319 1.36 15.73 11.32
CA LYS A 319 1.54 14.78 10.21
C LYS A 319 2.51 13.67 10.60
N ASN A 320 2.12 12.41 10.39
CA ASN A 320 3.03 11.27 10.50
C ASN A 320 3.75 10.98 9.17
N ILE A 321 4.77 10.11 9.23
CA ILE A 321 5.55 9.70 8.04
C ILE A 321 4.70 9.17 6.88
N VAL A 322 3.58 8.50 7.19
CA VAL A 322 2.69 7.91 6.19
C VAL A 322 2.02 9.01 5.35
N LEU A 323 1.54 10.07 6.00
CA LEU A 323 0.89 11.20 5.32
C LEU A 323 1.89 12.00 4.45
N TRP A 324 3.11 12.23 4.95
CA TRP A 324 4.20 12.83 4.17
C TRP A 324 4.52 12.02 2.91
N ASN A 325 4.69 10.71 3.08
CA ASN A 325 4.97 9.82 1.97
C ASN A 325 3.82 9.76 0.96
N ALA A 326 2.56 9.79 1.40
CA ALA A 326 1.42 9.83 0.50
C ALA A 326 1.46 11.06 -0.41
N MET A 327 1.76 12.24 0.14
CA MET A 327 1.85 13.47 -0.65
C MET A 327 3.08 13.51 -1.57
N ILE A 328 4.26 13.09 -1.09
CA ILE A 328 5.48 12.99 -1.90
C ILE A 328 5.26 12.02 -3.08
N THR A 329 4.61 10.88 -2.82
CA THR A 329 4.24 9.90 -3.86
C THR A 329 3.23 10.50 -4.85
N GLY A 330 2.26 11.26 -4.37
CA GLY A 330 1.31 12.00 -5.20
C GLY A 330 2.03 12.95 -6.17
N PHE A 331 2.93 13.80 -5.68
CA PHE A 331 3.70 14.71 -6.54
C PHE A 331 4.60 13.96 -7.53
N SER A 332 5.23 12.87 -7.10
CA SER A 332 6.02 12.00 -7.95
C SER A 332 5.21 11.49 -9.15
N LYS A 333 4.04 10.88 -8.92
CA LYS A 333 3.13 10.39 -9.97
C LYS A 333 2.66 11.49 -10.93
N HIS A 334 2.66 12.74 -10.50
CA HIS A 334 2.23 13.90 -11.28
C HIS A 334 3.36 14.61 -12.04
N ALA A 335 4.58 14.03 -12.02
CA ALA A 335 5.77 14.64 -12.59
C ALA A 335 6.02 16.05 -12.02
N ARG A 336 5.89 16.19 -10.69
CA ARG A 336 6.08 17.45 -9.94
C ARG A 336 7.25 17.27 -8.95
N PRO A 337 8.48 17.08 -9.46
CA PRO A 337 9.62 16.66 -8.64
C PRO A 337 10.04 17.72 -7.64
N ASP A 338 9.93 19.01 -7.99
CA ASP A 338 10.37 20.09 -7.10
C ASP A 338 9.50 20.15 -5.85
N GLU A 339 8.17 20.03 -5.96
CA GLU A 339 7.30 19.96 -4.79
C GLU A 339 7.54 18.70 -3.94
N ALA A 340 7.82 17.56 -4.57
CA ALA A 340 8.18 16.34 -3.85
C ALA A 340 9.47 16.53 -3.03
N MET A 341 10.49 17.18 -3.61
CA MET A 341 11.77 17.45 -2.96
C MET A 341 11.63 18.48 -1.83
N ILE A 342 10.84 19.55 -2.03
CA ILE A 342 10.54 20.54 -0.99
C ILE A 342 9.85 19.87 0.21
N LEU A 343 8.88 18.96 -0.03
CA LEU A 343 8.24 18.23 1.06
C LEU A 343 9.19 17.28 1.78
N PHE A 344 10.11 16.62 1.05
CA PHE A 344 11.14 15.79 1.66
C PHE A 344 12.07 16.60 2.57
N GLU A 345 12.58 17.74 2.10
CA GLU A 345 13.43 18.62 2.90
C GLU A 345 12.70 19.12 4.16
N LYS A 346 11.43 19.50 4.02
CA LYS A 346 10.59 19.93 5.17
C LYS A 346 10.35 18.79 6.16
N MET A 347 10.12 17.56 5.68
CA MET A 347 9.99 16.37 6.51
C MET A 347 11.27 16.15 7.35
N GLN A 348 12.45 16.26 6.74
CA GLN A 348 13.73 16.13 7.45
C GLN A 348 13.97 17.25 8.46
N GLN A 349 13.62 18.50 8.13
CA GLN A 349 13.73 19.64 9.04
C GLN A 349 12.87 19.48 10.31
N LEU A 350 11.75 18.74 10.21
CA LEU A 350 10.90 18.40 11.34
C LEU A 350 11.42 17.19 12.15
N GLY A 351 12.59 16.65 11.81
CA GLY A 351 13.20 15.51 12.50
C GLY A 351 12.56 14.16 12.16
N LEU A 352 11.70 14.10 11.14
CA LEU A 352 11.12 12.84 10.66
C LEU A 352 12.14 12.12 9.78
N GLN A 353 12.40 10.86 10.12
CA GLN A 353 13.33 10.02 9.35
C GLN A 353 12.66 9.52 8.07
N PRO A 354 13.26 9.72 6.90
CA PRO A 354 12.81 9.08 5.65
C PRO A 354 12.76 7.56 5.79
N ASN A 355 11.86 6.92 5.06
CA ASN A 355 11.82 5.45 4.97
C ASN A 355 11.90 4.98 3.52
N GLU A 356 11.79 3.67 3.31
CA GLU A 356 11.84 3.03 1.99
C GLU A 356 10.90 3.70 0.97
N ILE A 357 9.67 4.01 1.38
CA ILE A 357 8.66 4.63 0.50
C ILE A 357 9.09 6.04 0.11
N THR A 358 9.70 6.80 1.02
CA THR A 358 10.17 8.16 0.76
C THR A 358 11.19 8.18 -0.39
N TYR A 359 12.22 7.33 -0.32
CA TYR A 359 13.28 7.28 -1.33
C TYR A 359 12.76 6.74 -2.67
N ILE A 360 11.88 5.72 -2.67
CA ILE A 360 11.22 5.23 -3.89
C ILE A 360 10.49 6.38 -4.60
N SER A 361 9.72 7.18 -3.86
CA SER A 361 8.94 8.27 -4.45
C SER A 361 9.81 9.39 -5.02
N LEU A 362 10.94 9.71 -4.37
CA LEU A 362 11.92 10.66 -4.90
C LEU A 362 12.62 10.16 -6.17
N LEU A 363 13.07 8.90 -6.18
CA LEU A 363 13.71 8.29 -7.36
C LEU A 363 12.73 8.21 -8.53
N SER A 364 11.48 7.83 -8.29
CA SER A 364 10.42 7.82 -9.32
C SER A 364 10.15 9.23 -9.86
N ALA A 365 10.17 10.26 -9.00
CA ALA A 365 9.99 11.65 -9.44
C ALA A 365 11.15 12.09 -10.35
N CYS A 366 12.39 11.69 -10.01
CA CYS A 366 13.55 11.92 -10.84
C CYS A 366 13.47 11.19 -12.19
N SER A 367 12.99 9.94 -12.20
CA SER A 367 12.81 9.14 -13.43
C SER A 367 11.83 9.82 -14.40
N HIS A 368 10.72 10.33 -13.87
CA HIS A 368 9.69 10.94 -14.68
C HIS A 368 10.17 12.20 -15.40
N VAL A 369 11.01 13.03 -14.79
CA VAL A 369 11.46 14.32 -15.38
C VAL A 369 12.91 14.26 -15.87
N GLY A 370 13.57 13.10 -15.81
CA GLY A 370 14.94 12.93 -16.29
C GLY A 370 16.01 13.59 -15.42
N LEU A 371 15.75 13.74 -14.12
CA LEU A 371 16.68 14.39 -13.17
C LEU A 371 17.75 13.41 -12.67
N VAL A 372 18.59 12.91 -13.58
CA VAL A 372 19.58 11.85 -13.33
C VAL A 372 20.49 12.17 -12.14
N GLU A 373 21.09 13.37 -12.13
CA GLU A 373 22.03 13.76 -11.07
C GLU A 373 21.36 13.87 -9.69
N LYS A 374 20.11 14.32 -9.62
CA LYS A 374 19.36 14.32 -8.36
C LYS A 374 19.01 12.88 -7.94
N GLY A 375 18.63 12.03 -8.90
CA GLY A 375 18.39 10.60 -8.67
C GLY A 375 19.60 9.90 -8.05
N ARG A 376 20.80 10.13 -8.61
CA ARG A 376 22.08 9.62 -8.06
C ARG A 376 22.29 10.07 -6.62
N ARG A 377 22.12 11.36 -6.33
CA ARG A 377 22.30 11.91 -4.98
C ARG A 377 21.37 11.26 -3.97
N TYR A 378 20.10 11.06 -4.31
CA TYR A 378 19.16 10.39 -3.41
C TYR A 378 19.45 8.90 -3.26
N PHE A 379 19.90 8.23 -4.32
CA PHE A 379 20.33 6.83 -4.24
C PHE A 379 21.57 6.68 -3.36
N ASP A 380 22.56 7.57 -3.49
CA ASP A 380 23.75 7.59 -2.62
C ASP A 380 23.40 7.89 -1.17
N LEU A 381 22.42 8.79 -0.94
CA LEU A 381 21.91 9.08 0.41
C LEU A 381 21.28 7.84 1.04
N LEU A 382 20.43 7.12 0.28
CA LEU A 382 19.85 5.84 0.71
C LEU A 382 20.93 4.80 1.03
N MET A 383 21.96 4.67 0.19
CA MET A 383 23.03 3.67 0.40
C MET A 383 23.88 3.96 1.65
N ARG A 384 23.87 5.20 2.15
CA ARG A 384 24.59 5.62 3.36
C ARG A 384 23.72 5.65 4.61
N ASP A 385 22.40 5.45 4.46
CA ASP A 385 21.43 5.53 5.54
C ASP A 385 21.29 4.18 6.24
N ASP A 386 21.92 4.03 7.42
CA ASP A 386 21.84 2.79 8.20
C ASP A 386 20.42 2.45 8.68
N ALA A 387 19.49 3.42 8.67
CA ALA A 387 18.12 3.22 9.10
C ALA A 387 17.24 2.57 8.02
N VAL A 388 17.63 2.67 6.75
CA VAL A 388 16.83 2.20 5.60
C VAL A 388 17.62 1.21 4.77
N ARG A 389 17.12 -0.02 4.65
CA ARG A 389 17.78 -1.02 3.80
C ARG A 389 17.35 -0.85 2.33
N PRO A 390 18.29 -0.70 1.40
CA PRO A 390 17.97 -0.71 -0.02
C PRO A 390 17.29 -2.03 -0.41
N ASN A 391 16.17 -1.92 -1.12
CA ASN A 391 15.37 -3.04 -1.61
C ASN A 391 15.25 -3.00 -3.14
N VAL A 392 14.65 -4.03 -3.73
CA VAL A 392 14.53 -4.18 -5.19
C VAL A 392 13.81 -3.00 -5.89
N LEU A 393 12.90 -2.32 -5.19
CA LEU A 393 12.14 -1.20 -5.78
C LEU A 393 13.01 0.06 -5.95
N HIS A 394 13.93 0.31 -5.02
CA HIS A 394 14.88 1.43 -5.14
C HIS A 394 15.79 1.25 -6.37
N TYR A 395 16.32 0.04 -6.55
CA TYR A 395 17.11 -0.30 -7.74
C TYR A 395 16.26 -0.23 -9.00
N SER A 396 15.00 -0.67 -8.98
CA SER A 396 14.10 -0.55 -10.13
C SER A 396 13.88 0.90 -10.55
N CYS A 397 13.63 1.79 -9.60
CA CYS A 397 13.50 3.22 -9.90
C CYS A 397 14.79 3.80 -10.48
N MET A 398 15.95 3.42 -9.94
CA MET A 398 17.24 3.91 -10.43
C MET A 398 17.58 3.36 -11.83
N VAL A 399 17.24 2.11 -12.13
CA VAL A 399 17.34 1.54 -13.48
C VAL A 399 16.45 2.31 -14.46
N ASP A 400 15.23 2.67 -14.06
CA ASP A 400 14.33 3.49 -14.90
C ASP A 400 14.90 4.91 -15.13
N VAL A 401 15.50 5.54 -14.10
CA VAL A 401 16.21 6.84 -14.22
C VAL A 401 17.33 6.76 -15.28
N LEU A 402 18.23 5.78 -15.14
CA LEU A 402 19.39 5.62 -16.01
C LEU A 402 18.98 5.21 -17.43
N GLY A 403 18.06 4.25 -17.54
CA GLY A 403 17.58 3.72 -18.81
C GLY A 403 16.92 4.80 -19.66
N ARG A 404 15.97 5.57 -19.10
CA ARG A 404 15.31 6.66 -19.84
C ARG A 404 16.30 7.72 -20.30
N ALA A 405 17.31 8.02 -19.48
CA ALA A 405 18.37 8.98 -19.83
C ALA A 405 19.36 8.46 -20.88
N GLY A 406 19.26 7.19 -21.30
CA GLY A 406 20.15 6.58 -22.29
C GLY A 406 21.46 6.04 -21.71
N GLN A 407 21.60 6.05 -20.38
CA GLN A 407 22.76 5.47 -19.68
C GLN A 407 22.59 3.95 -19.52
N ILE A 408 22.42 3.26 -20.66
CA ILE A 408 22.02 1.85 -20.73
C ILE A 408 23.07 0.93 -20.09
N ASP A 409 24.35 1.16 -20.38
CA ASP A 409 25.44 0.31 -19.86
C ASP A 409 25.53 0.37 -18.34
N GLU A 410 25.30 1.56 -17.78
CA GLU A 410 25.30 1.74 -16.34
C GLU A 410 24.06 1.12 -15.68
N ALA A 411 22.88 1.28 -16.32
CA ALA A 411 21.66 0.61 -15.87
C ALA A 411 21.83 -0.93 -15.85
N TRP A 412 22.53 -1.47 -16.84
CA TRP A 412 22.89 -2.88 -16.92
C TRP A 412 23.85 -3.32 -15.80
N GLU A 413 24.92 -2.56 -15.56
CA GLU A 413 25.83 -2.86 -14.44
C GLU A 413 25.14 -2.75 -13.07
N LEU A 414 24.20 -1.82 -12.92
CA LEU A 414 23.39 -1.71 -11.71
C LEU A 414 22.55 -2.99 -11.49
N ILE A 415 21.92 -3.52 -12.54
CA ILE A 415 21.18 -4.80 -12.49
C ILE A 415 22.12 -5.97 -12.13
N ARG A 416 23.35 -5.98 -12.62
CA ARG A 416 24.32 -7.06 -12.32
C ARG A 416 24.88 -7.00 -10.90
N SER A 417 25.05 -5.79 -10.37
CA SER A 417 25.67 -5.56 -9.06
C SER A 417 24.73 -5.80 -7.87
N MET A 418 23.43 -5.84 -8.09
CA MET A 418 22.45 -5.93 -7.00
C MET A 418 22.40 -7.34 -6.37
N PRO A 419 22.08 -7.45 -5.07
CA PRO A 419 22.08 -8.73 -4.35
C PRO A 419 20.80 -9.55 -4.52
N PHE A 420 19.90 -9.18 -5.44
CA PHE A 420 18.59 -9.79 -5.65
C PHE A 420 18.36 -10.10 -7.13
N ARG A 421 17.32 -10.88 -7.45
CA ARG A 421 16.90 -11.09 -8.84
C ARG A 421 16.19 -9.84 -9.39
N ALA A 422 16.44 -9.55 -10.67
CA ALA A 422 15.79 -8.46 -11.38
C ALA A 422 14.28 -8.72 -11.52
N THR A 423 13.49 -7.66 -11.41
CA THR A 423 12.03 -7.72 -11.57
C THR A 423 11.62 -7.49 -13.01
N SER A 424 10.37 -7.84 -13.36
CA SER A 424 9.80 -7.51 -14.68
C SER A 424 9.80 -5.99 -14.93
N SER A 425 9.59 -5.16 -13.91
CA SER A 425 9.66 -3.70 -14.05
C SER A 425 11.04 -3.20 -14.52
N MET A 426 12.13 -3.80 -14.04
CA MET A 426 13.49 -3.43 -14.43
C MET A 426 13.78 -3.81 -15.87
N TRP A 427 13.45 -5.05 -16.25
CA TRP A 427 13.61 -5.51 -17.62
C TRP A 427 12.70 -4.78 -18.60
N GLY A 428 11.48 -4.44 -18.19
CA GLY A 428 10.56 -3.60 -18.97
C GLY A 428 11.11 -2.19 -19.20
N SER A 429 11.72 -1.60 -18.16
CA SER A 429 12.40 -0.30 -18.26
C SER A 429 13.61 -0.37 -19.20
N MET A 430 14.42 -1.42 -19.11
CA MET A 430 15.55 -1.66 -20.03
C MET A 430 15.08 -1.86 -21.46
N LEU A 431 14.09 -2.73 -21.70
CA LEU A 431 13.54 -3.01 -23.03
C LEU A 431 12.98 -1.72 -23.68
N ASN A 432 12.25 -0.91 -22.92
CA ASN A 432 11.75 0.37 -23.39
C ASN A 432 12.87 1.37 -23.68
N SER A 433 13.92 1.40 -22.85
CA SER A 433 15.08 2.27 -23.04
C SER A 433 15.88 1.89 -24.29
N CYS A 434 16.09 0.59 -24.51
CA CYS A 434 16.72 0.08 -25.72
C CYS A 434 15.93 0.40 -26.99
N ARG A 435 14.59 0.46 -26.92
CA ARG A 435 13.75 0.94 -28.03
C ARG A 435 14.05 2.39 -28.39
N VAL A 436 14.23 3.26 -27.39
CA VAL A 436 14.44 4.69 -27.59
C VAL A 436 15.88 4.98 -28.05
N HIS A 437 16.87 4.29 -27.48
CA HIS A 437 18.29 4.57 -27.69
C HIS A 437 19.00 3.59 -28.64
N GLY A 438 18.29 2.58 -29.19
CA GLY A 438 18.77 1.74 -30.29
C GLY A 438 19.69 0.56 -29.92
N ASN A 439 19.69 0.08 -28.66
CA ASN A 439 20.51 -1.07 -28.26
C ASN A 439 19.76 -2.40 -28.48
N LEU A 440 19.87 -2.95 -29.69
CA LEU A 440 19.12 -4.14 -30.11
C LEU A 440 19.50 -5.42 -29.34
N GLU A 441 20.79 -5.61 -29.05
CA GLU A 441 21.26 -6.83 -28.39
C GLU A 441 20.76 -6.90 -26.95
N LEU A 442 20.83 -5.80 -26.22
CA LEU A 442 20.29 -5.76 -24.86
C LEU A 442 18.76 -5.79 -24.83
N ALA A 443 18.08 -5.27 -25.87
CA ALA A 443 16.64 -5.42 -26.01
C ALA A 443 16.21 -6.89 -26.09
N LYS A 444 16.93 -7.71 -26.86
CA LYS A 444 16.65 -9.16 -26.96
C LYS A 444 16.77 -9.84 -25.60
N LEU A 445 17.89 -9.60 -24.92
CA LEU A 445 18.16 -10.17 -23.60
C LEU A 445 17.11 -9.76 -22.56
N ALA A 446 16.74 -8.47 -22.53
CA ALA A 446 15.70 -7.98 -21.63
C ALA A 446 14.34 -8.63 -21.93
N ALA A 447 14.00 -8.83 -23.21
CA ALA A 447 12.76 -9.48 -23.60
C ALA A 447 12.72 -10.98 -23.22
N GLU A 448 13.83 -11.71 -23.36
CA GLU A 448 13.94 -13.11 -22.94
C GLU A 448 13.64 -13.26 -21.44
N HIS A 449 14.26 -12.43 -20.59
CA HIS A 449 13.95 -12.41 -19.16
C HIS A 449 12.49 -12.03 -18.86
N LEU A 450 11.89 -11.12 -19.63
CA LEU A 450 10.48 -10.77 -19.49
C LEU A 450 9.54 -11.92 -19.85
N PHE A 451 9.88 -12.73 -20.87
CA PHE A 451 9.06 -13.89 -21.25
C PHE A 451 9.11 -15.00 -20.20
N GLU A 452 10.24 -15.15 -19.51
CA GLU A 452 10.37 -16.07 -18.38
C GLU A 452 9.55 -15.62 -17.16
N LEU A 453 9.59 -14.32 -16.85
CA LEU A 453 8.92 -13.75 -15.68
C LEU A 453 7.40 -13.55 -15.88
N GLU A 454 6.99 -13.17 -17.10
CA GLU A 454 5.61 -12.81 -17.43
C GLU A 454 5.18 -13.44 -18.78
N PRO A 455 5.05 -14.78 -18.86
CA PRO A 455 4.77 -15.48 -20.12
C PRO A 455 3.42 -15.11 -20.74
N ASN A 456 2.47 -14.64 -19.92
CA ASN A 456 1.13 -14.25 -20.37
C ASN A 456 1.02 -12.76 -20.73
N ASN A 457 2.11 -11.98 -20.62
CA ASN A 457 2.10 -10.55 -20.91
C ASN A 457 2.41 -10.28 -22.39
N ALA A 458 1.35 -10.16 -23.19
CA ALA A 458 1.45 -9.84 -24.61
C ALA A 458 2.17 -8.50 -24.89
N GLY A 459 2.17 -7.56 -23.94
CA GLY A 459 2.83 -6.27 -24.07
C GLY A 459 4.34 -6.39 -24.30
N ASN A 460 4.99 -7.35 -23.65
CA ASN A 460 6.42 -7.60 -23.80
C ASN A 460 6.77 -8.06 -25.22
N HIS A 461 5.94 -8.95 -25.80
CA HIS A 461 6.10 -9.39 -27.19
C HIS A 461 5.87 -8.25 -28.18
N VAL A 462 4.82 -7.46 -27.96
CA VAL A 462 4.52 -6.30 -28.81
C VAL A 462 5.67 -5.28 -28.75
N LEU A 463 6.24 -5.03 -27.57
CA LEU A 463 7.35 -4.09 -27.42
C LEU A 463 8.62 -4.57 -28.15
N LEU A 464 8.98 -5.84 -28.05
CA LEU A 464 10.09 -6.41 -28.83
C LEU A 464 9.82 -6.35 -30.34
N SER A 465 8.60 -6.71 -30.77
CA SER A 465 8.18 -6.60 -32.18
C SER A 465 8.31 -5.17 -32.70
N ASN A 466 7.94 -4.17 -31.88
CA ASN A 466 8.05 -2.76 -32.18
C ASN A 466 9.52 -2.31 -32.32
N ILE A 467 10.43 -2.84 -31.48
CA ILE A 467 11.87 -2.57 -31.59
C ILE A 467 12.43 -3.11 -32.91
N TYR A 468 12.06 -4.34 -33.29
CA TYR A 468 12.46 -4.91 -34.58
C TYR A 468 11.91 -4.10 -35.76
N ALA A 469 10.65 -3.65 -35.69
CA ALA A 469 10.04 -2.80 -36.71
C ALA A 469 10.78 -1.46 -36.86
N ALA A 470 11.10 -0.80 -35.74
CA ALA A 470 11.88 0.45 -35.75
C ALA A 470 13.28 0.28 -36.37
N ASN A 471 13.87 -0.91 -36.26
CA ASN A 471 15.17 -1.26 -36.86
C ASN A 471 15.05 -1.93 -38.25
N LYS A 472 13.86 -1.91 -38.87
CA LYS A 472 13.58 -2.49 -40.21
C LYS A 472 13.87 -4.00 -40.32
N GLN A 473 13.83 -4.72 -39.20
CA GLN A 473 14.06 -6.18 -39.15
C GLN A 473 12.73 -6.96 -39.27
N TRP A 474 12.09 -6.90 -40.44
CA TRP A 474 10.75 -7.47 -40.66
C TRP A 474 10.66 -8.99 -40.46
N ARG A 475 11.75 -9.72 -40.69
CA ARG A 475 11.83 -11.16 -40.40
C ARG A 475 11.64 -11.44 -38.91
N GLU A 476 12.31 -10.67 -38.05
CA GLU A 476 12.22 -10.80 -36.60
C GLU A 476 10.86 -10.33 -36.07
N VAL A 477 10.24 -9.33 -36.72
CA VAL A 477 8.85 -8.92 -36.45
C VAL A 477 7.89 -10.10 -36.66
N ALA A 478 8.03 -10.83 -37.78
CA ALA A 478 7.19 -11.99 -38.08
C ALA A 478 7.38 -13.11 -37.05
N LEU A 479 8.63 -13.37 -36.63
CA LEU A 479 8.94 -14.35 -35.58
C LEU A 479 8.34 -13.96 -34.23
N SER A 480 8.49 -12.69 -33.82
CA SER A 480 7.93 -12.18 -32.55
C SER A 480 6.40 -12.27 -32.52
N ARG A 481 5.73 -11.95 -33.64
CA ARG A 481 4.27 -12.12 -33.77
C ARG A 481 3.83 -13.58 -33.73
N LYS A 482 4.62 -14.49 -34.29
CA LYS A 482 4.38 -15.93 -34.19
C LYS A 482 4.52 -16.41 -32.74
N LEU A 483 5.58 -16.00 -32.04
CA LEU A 483 5.76 -16.30 -30.62
C LEU A 483 4.59 -15.80 -29.76
N LEU A 484 4.08 -14.59 -30.02
CA LEU A 484 2.89 -14.09 -29.35
C LEU A 484 1.68 -15.01 -29.59
N LYS A 485 1.45 -15.44 -30.84
CA LYS A 485 0.35 -16.36 -31.17
C LYS A 485 0.50 -17.71 -30.47
N ASP A 486 1.73 -18.23 -30.40
CA ASP A 486 2.04 -19.53 -29.80
C ASP A 486 1.98 -19.48 -28.26
N SER A 487 2.26 -18.33 -27.64
CA SER A 487 2.18 -18.13 -26.18
C SER A 487 0.76 -18.15 -25.61
N GLY A 488 -0.26 -17.94 -26.44
CA GLY A 488 -1.66 -17.79 -25.99
C GLY A 488 -1.94 -16.45 -25.27
N ALA A 489 -0.95 -15.58 -25.12
CA ALA A 489 -1.12 -14.27 -24.50
C ALA A 489 -2.06 -13.36 -25.32
N ARG A 490 -2.99 -12.69 -24.64
CA ARG A 490 -3.96 -11.81 -25.30
C ARG A 490 -3.44 -10.37 -25.34
N LYS A 491 -3.40 -9.79 -26.53
CA LYS A 491 -3.06 -8.37 -26.72
C LYS A 491 -4.12 -7.49 -26.04
N GLU A 492 -3.67 -6.64 -25.13
CA GLU A 492 -4.54 -5.61 -24.56
C GLU A 492 -4.75 -4.48 -25.59
N ILE A 493 -6.02 -4.11 -25.79
CA ILE A 493 -6.38 -3.02 -26.71
C ILE A 493 -6.21 -1.70 -25.97
N GLY A 494 -5.56 -0.72 -26.61
CA GLY A 494 -5.46 0.63 -26.07
C GLY A 494 -6.82 1.32 -26.07
N LYS A 495 -7.24 1.77 -24.88
CA LYS A 495 -8.50 2.47 -24.65
C LYS A 495 -8.21 3.74 -23.89
N SER A 496 -8.90 4.81 -24.25
CA SER A 496 -8.92 6.04 -23.46
C SER A 496 -10.33 6.32 -22.99
N TRP A 497 -10.48 6.85 -21.78
CA TRP A 497 -11.79 7.18 -21.25
C TRP A 497 -11.81 8.49 -20.48
N ILE A 498 -13.01 9.06 -20.42
CA ILE A 498 -13.34 10.28 -19.69
C ILE A 498 -14.67 10.08 -18.96
N GLU A 499 -14.77 10.65 -17.76
CA GLU A 499 -16.01 10.72 -17.01
C GLU A 499 -16.68 12.08 -17.23
N VAL A 500 -17.92 12.07 -17.75
CA VAL A 500 -18.73 13.27 -17.97
C VAL A 500 -20.10 13.05 -17.33
N LYS A 501 -20.51 13.95 -16.42
CA LYS A 501 -21.83 13.90 -15.75
C LYS A 501 -22.13 12.53 -15.10
N GLY A 502 -21.12 11.90 -14.49
CA GLY A 502 -21.25 10.59 -13.82
C GLY A 502 -21.32 9.39 -14.77
N LYS A 503 -21.03 9.58 -16.07
CA LYS A 503 -20.96 8.49 -17.06
C LYS A 503 -19.55 8.39 -17.62
N VAL A 504 -19.03 7.17 -17.66
CA VAL A 504 -17.73 6.87 -18.30
C VAL A 504 -17.94 6.65 -19.80
N HIS A 505 -17.22 7.41 -20.61
CA HIS A 505 -17.17 7.30 -22.06
C HIS A 505 -15.82 6.72 -22.46
N ILE A 506 -15.82 5.56 -23.12
CA ILE A 506 -14.63 4.82 -23.52
C ILE A 506 -14.46 4.94 -25.04
N PHE A 507 -13.23 5.17 -25.47
CA PHE A 507 -12.83 5.29 -26.87
C PHE A 507 -11.71 4.32 -27.20
N VAL A 508 -11.79 3.70 -28.36
CA VAL A 508 -10.71 2.90 -28.97
C VAL A 508 -10.30 3.51 -30.31
N VAL A 509 -9.14 3.11 -30.83
CA VAL A 509 -8.68 3.57 -32.15
C VAL A 509 -9.72 3.21 -33.23
N GLY A 510 -10.13 4.18 -34.03
CA GLY A 510 -11.14 4.00 -35.08
C GLY A 510 -12.58 3.78 -34.55
N GLU A 511 -12.91 4.30 -33.37
CA GLU A 511 -14.24 4.22 -32.77
C GLU A 511 -15.35 4.68 -33.73
N ASN A 512 -16.43 3.92 -33.83
CA ASN A 512 -17.58 4.25 -34.69
C ASN A 512 -18.93 4.06 -33.99
N ASN A 513 -18.96 3.48 -32.79
CA ASN A 513 -20.20 3.13 -32.08
C ASN A 513 -20.65 4.22 -31.09
N HIS A 514 -19.85 5.26 -30.87
CA HIS A 514 -20.22 6.33 -29.97
C HIS A 514 -21.41 7.14 -30.54
N PRO A 515 -22.49 7.42 -29.76
CA PRO A 515 -23.68 8.09 -30.27
C PRO A 515 -23.45 9.46 -30.93
N ARG A 516 -22.33 10.11 -30.61
CA ARG A 516 -21.93 11.44 -31.12
C ARG A 516 -20.63 11.40 -31.93
N ILE A 517 -20.29 10.25 -32.51
CA ILE A 517 -18.99 10.07 -33.17
C ILE A 517 -18.77 11.07 -34.32
N THR A 518 -19.81 11.42 -35.07
CA THR A 518 -19.72 12.42 -36.15
C THR A 518 -19.30 13.80 -35.63
N GLU A 519 -19.84 14.22 -34.49
CA GLU A 519 -19.47 15.50 -33.86
C GLU A 519 -18.03 15.46 -33.32
N ILE A 520 -17.62 14.32 -32.76
CA ILE A 520 -16.26 14.10 -32.26
C ILE A 520 -15.25 14.23 -33.39
N TYR A 521 -15.48 13.56 -34.53
CA TYR A 521 -14.61 13.65 -35.69
C TYR A 521 -14.56 15.06 -36.27
N ALA A 522 -15.71 15.75 -36.37
CA ALA A 522 -15.74 17.15 -36.81
C ALA A 522 -14.89 18.06 -35.89
N LYS A 523 -15.04 17.93 -34.57
CA LYS A 523 -14.27 18.72 -33.61
C LYS A 523 -12.77 18.43 -33.67
N LEU A 524 -12.41 17.17 -33.93
CA LEU A 524 -11.02 16.77 -34.09
C LEU A 524 -10.39 17.39 -35.35
N GLU A 525 -11.16 17.46 -36.44
CA GLU A 525 -10.73 18.10 -37.68
C GLU A 525 -10.57 19.63 -37.50
N ASP A 526 -11.49 20.28 -36.77
CA ASP A 526 -11.35 21.70 -36.40
C ASP A 526 -10.04 21.96 -35.64
N LEU A 527 -9.76 21.14 -34.63
CA LEU A 527 -8.51 21.23 -33.85
C LEU A 527 -7.29 21.00 -34.72
N ARG A 528 -7.32 20.03 -35.63
CA ARG A 528 -6.22 19.74 -36.56
C ARG A 528 -5.95 20.95 -37.46
N ASN A 529 -6.98 21.59 -37.96
CA ASN A 529 -6.86 22.80 -38.77
C ASN A 529 -6.24 23.97 -37.99
N GLU A 530 -6.60 24.13 -36.72
CA GLU A 530 -5.96 25.12 -35.84
C GLU A 530 -4.49 24.77 -35.52
N MET A 531 -4.18 23.49 -35.31
CA MET A 531 -2.82 23.00 -35.09
C MET A 531 -1.91 23.23 -36.30
N ASN A 532 -2.42 23.02 -37.51
CA ASN A 532 -1.69 23.27 -38.76
C ASN A 532 -1.29 24.75 -38.90
N ARG A 533 -2.12 25.69 -38.41
CA ARG A 533 -1.77 27.13 -38.38
C ARG A 533 -0.62 27.44 -37.42
N LEU A 534 -0.41 26.60 -36.41
CA LEU A 534 0.72 26.69 -35.47
C LEU A 534 1.94 25.86 -35.91
N LEU A 535 1.96 25.35 -37.14
CA LEU A 535 3.03 24.49 -37.68
C LEU A 535 3.24 23.20 -36.87
N TYR A 536 2.19 22.66 -36.25
CA TYR A 536 2.25 21.31 -35.69
C TYR A 536 2.59 20.30 -36.78
N LYS A 537 3.54 19.41 -36.50
CA LYS A 537 3.91 18.31 -37.39
C LYS A 537 3.59 16.98 -36.71
N VAL A 538 2.91 16.10 -37.42
CA VAL A 538 2.63 14.74 -36.97
C VAL A 538 3.95 13.98 -36.91
N GLU A 539 4.20 13.33 -35.79
CA GLU A 539 5.45 12.58 -35.57
C GLU A 539 5.27 11.12 -36.06
N ILE A 540 5.28 10.92 -37.38
CA ILE A 540 5.00 9.62 -38.04
C ILE A 540 5.89 8.45 -37.56
N GLN A 541 7.05 8.75 -36.98
CA GLN A 541 7.97 7.77 -36.36
C GLN A 541 7.34 6.97 -35.21
N TYR A 542 6.24 7.46 -34.62
CA TYR A 542 5.51 6.73 -33.58
C TYR A 542 4.52 5.72 -34.13
N ASP A 543 4.24 5.71 -35.43
CA ASP A 543 3.52 4.63 -36.10
C ASP A 543 4.51 3.63 -36.73
N LEU A 544 4.49 2.41 -36.20
CA LEU A 544 5.41 1.32 -36.55
C LEU A 544 4.81 0.34 -37.57
N HIS A 545 3.66 0.67 -38.18
CA HIS A 545 3.11 -0.12 -39.27
C HIS A 545 3.96 0.04 -40.54
N ASP A 546 4.03 -1.04 -41.31
CA ASP A 546 4.69 -1.06 -42.62
C ASP A 546 3.72 -0.53 -43.69
N VAL A 547 3.43 0.77 -43.61
CA VAL A 547 2.52 1.50 -44.50
C VAL A 547 3.15 2.82 -44.93
N GLU A 548 2.64 3.39 -46.02
CA GLU A 548 3.09 4.70 -46.53
C GLU A 548 2.91 5.82 -45.49
N GLU A 549 3.73 6.87 -45.57
CA GLU A 549 3.75 7.96 -44.58
C GLU A 549 2.37 8.63 -44.41
N ASP A 550 1.64 8.83 -45.50
CA ASP A 550 0.28 9.39 -45.48
C ASP A 550 -0.71 8.52 -44.68
N GLN A 551 -0.56 7.19 -44.77
CA GLN A 551 -1.40 6.25 -44.01
C GLN A 551 -1.03 6.23 -42.52
N LYS A 552 0.25 6.47 -42.18
CA LYS A 552 0.68 6.62 -40.78
C LYS A 552 0.06 7.86 -40.15
N GLU A 553 0.03 8.98 -40.86
CA GLU A 553 -0.62 10.19 -40.37
C GLU A 553 -2.12 9.98 -40.11
N GLU A 554 -2.80 9.25 -41.00
CA GLU A 554 -4.21 8.91 -40.84
C GLU A 554 -4.45 8.03 -39.60
N LEU A 555 -3.64 6.99 -39.39
CA LEU A 555 -3.76 6.09 -38.23
C LEU A 555 -3.54 6.83 -36.90
N LEU A 556 -2.53 7.70 -36.84
CA LEU A 556 -2.25 8.54 -35.66
C LEU A 556 -3.39 9.54 -35.37
N SER A 557 -4.09 9.98 -36.41
CA SER A 557 -5.15 10.98 -36.29
C SER A 557 -6.32 10.49 -35.44
N TYR A 558 -6.60 9.19 -35.41
CA TYR A 558 -7.76 8.61 -34.74
C TYR A 558 -7.42 7.82 -33.47
N HIS A 559 -6.30 8.17 -32.83
CA HIS A 559 -5.94 7.62 -31.53
C HIS A 559 -6.98 7.91 -30.45
N SER A 560 -7.16 6.95 -29.53
CA SER A 560 -8.19 7.00 -28.48
C SER A 560 -8.14 8.27 -27.63
N GLU A 561 -6.94 8.79 -27.34
CA GLU A 561 -6.74 10.00 -26.54
C GLU A 561 -7.28 11.25 -27.24
N ARG A 562 -7.13 11.32 -28.57
CA ARG A 562 -7.58 12.45 -29.38
C ARG A 562 -9.11 12.47 -29.45
N LEU A 563 -9.73 11.29 -29.58
CA LEU A 563 -11.18 11.13 -29.52
C LEU A 563 -11.74 11.52 -28.15
N ALA A 564 -11.09 11.07 -27.08
CA ALA A 564 -11.47 11.44 -25.72
C ALA A 564 -11.36 12.96 -25.50
N LEU A 565 -10.30 13.61 -25.99
CA LEU A 565 -10.14 15.06 -25.91
C LEU A 565 -11.24 15.79 -26.70
N ALA A 566 -11.48 15.41 -27.95
CA ALA A 566 -12.49 16.05 -28.80
C ALA A 566 -13.87 15.95 -28.16
N PHE A 567 -14.24 14.78 -27.62
CA PHE A 567 -15.48 14.62 -26.86
C PHE A 567 -15.53 15.51 -25.61
N ALA A 568 -14.42 15.59 -24.85
CA ALA A 568 -14.32 16.43 -23.66
C ALA A 568 -14.56 17.91 -23.98
N LEU A 569 -14.00 18.41 -25.08
CA LEU A 569 -14.15 19.80 -25.53
C LEU A 569 -15.57 20.14 -25.98
N ILE A 570 -16.33 19.14 -26.42
CA ILE A 570 -17.74 19.30 -26.78
C ILE A 570 -18.62 19.35 -25.53
N GLU A 571 -18.36 18.48 -24.55
CA GLU A 571 -19.26 18.28 -23.41
C GLU A 571 -18.97 19.15 -22.19
N LEU A 572 -17.71 19.47 -21.95
CA LEU A 572 -17.29 20.13 -20.71
C LEU A 572 -17.13 21.64 -20.90
N PRO A 573 -17.63 22.48 -19.98
CA PRO A 573 -17.39 23.92 -19.94
C PRO A 573 -15.90 24.29 -20.02
N SER A 574 -15.57 25.43 -20.61
CA SER A 574 -14.20 25.91 -20.85
C SER A 574 -13.33 25.99 -19.61
N GLU A 575 -13.91 26.25 -18.45
CA GLU A 575 -13.19 26.53 -17.20
C GLU A 575 -12.76 25.27 -16.44
N ILE A 576 -13.28 24.09 -16.82
CA ILE A 576 -13.05 22.85 -16.09
C ILE A 576 -11.86 22.09 -16.70
N PRO A 577 -10.87 21.62 -15.92
CA PRO A 577 -9.79 20.79 -16.45
C PRO A 577 -10.31 19.49 -17.08
N ILE A 578 -9.75 19.11 -18.23
CA ILE A 578 -10.08 17.86 -18.93
C ILE A 578 -9.24 16.74 -18.33
N ARG A 579 -9.87 15.61 -17.97
CA ARG A 579 -9.18 14.41 -17.45
C ARG A 579 -9.36 13.26 -18.41
N ILE A 580 -8.26 12.74 -18.95
CA ILE A 580 -8.23 11.61 -19.87
C ILE A 580 -7.41 10.49 -19.21
N TYR A 581 -7.96 9.29 -19.19
CA TYR A 581 -7.29 8.12 -18.66
C TYR A 581 -6.99 7.15 -19.79
N LYS A 582 -5.83 6.50 -19.76
CA LYS A 582 -5.42 5.49 -20.74
C LYS A 582 -4.85 4.27 -20.01
N ASN A 583 -5.22 3.08 -20.47
CA ASN A 583 -4.73 1.82 -19.91
C ASN A 583 -3.30 1.47 -20.34
N LEU A 584 -2.79 2.11 -21.40
CA LEU A 584 -1.43 1.96 -21.93
C LEU A 584 -0.68 3.29 -21.86
N ARG A 585 0.65 3.25 -22.10
CA ARG A 585 1.46 4.47 -22.25
C ARG A 585 0.91 5.33 -23.40
N VAL A 586 0.71 6.62 -23.15
CA VAL A 586 0.38 7.61 -24.20
C VAL A 586 1.54 7.66 -25.19
N CYS A 587 1.30 7.60 -26.50
CA CYS A 587 2.40 7.68 -27.49
C CYS A 587 2.98 9.10 -27.58
N GLY A 588 4.20 9.23 -28.12
CA GLY A 588 4.89 10.53 -28.23
C GLY A 588 4.10 11.56 -29.04
N ASP A 589 3.55 11.14 -30.19
CA ASP A 589 2.69 12.01 -31.00
C ASP A 589 1.41 12.45 -30.25
N CYS A 590 0.72 11.55 -29.51
CA CYS A 590 -0.42 11.96 -28.69
C CYS A 590 0.00 12.91 -27.56
N HIS A 591 1.18 12.73 -26.97
CA HIS A 591 1.71 13.65 -25.97
C HIS A 591 1.95 15.05 -26.57
N SER A 592 2.60 15.13 -27.75
CA SER A 592 2.82 16.38 -28.51
C SER A 592 1.50 17.04 -28.95
N PHE A 593 0.52 16.23 -29.37
CA PHE A 593 -0.82 16.68 -29.72
C PHE A 593 -1.55 17.30 -28.51
N LEU A 594 -1.61 16.61 -27.37
CA LEU A 594 -2.26 17.11 -26.15
C LEU A 594 -1.58 18.40 -25.64
N LYS A 595 -0.26 18.46 -25.72
CA LYS A 595 0.51 19.67 -25.43
C LYS A 595 0.05 20.84 -26.31
N THR A 596 0.02 20.65 -27.63
CA THR A 596 -0.42 21.70 -28.57
C THR A 596 -1.89 22.07 -28.35
N ALA A 597 -2.75 21.09 -28.08
CA ALA A 597 -4.17 21.33 -27.81
C ALA A 597 -4.38 22.19 -26.56
N SER A 598 -3.59 21.98 -25.50
CA SER A 598 -3.67 22.81 -24.28
C SER A 598 -3.37 24.29 -24.55
N ARG A 599 -2.50 24.58 -25.53
CA ARG A 599 -2.18 25.95 -25.95
C ARG A 599 -3.29 26.57 -26.81
N ILE A 600 -3.90 25.78 -27.69
CA ILE A 600 -4.98 26.25 -28.58
C ILE A 600 -6.25 26.53 -27.79
N THR A 601 -6.59 25.63 -26.87
CA THR A 601 -7.84 25.69 -26.12
C THR A 601 -7.74 26.50 -24.83
N ASP A 602 -6.54 26.95 -24.47
CA ASP A 602 -6.21 27.62 -23.20
C ASP A 602 -6.77 26.88 -21.97
N ARG A 603 -6.62 25.54 -21.99
CA ARG A 603 -7.29 24.64 -21.05
C ARG A 603 -6.32 23.62 -20.49
N GLU A 604 -6.38 23.42 -19.18
CA GLU A 604 -5.61 22.37 -18.51
C GLU A 604 -6.13 21.00 -18.94
N ILE A 605 -5.25 20.18 -19.51
CA ILE A 605 -5.53 18.79 -19.88
C ILE A 605 -4.65 17.90 -19.02
N ILE A 606 -5.28 17.00 -18.27
CA ILE A 606 -4.64 16.05 -17.38
C ILE A 606 -4.80 14.67 -18.00
N ALA A 607 -3.71 14.10 -18.52
CA ALA A 607 -3.72 12.75 -19.06
C ALA A 607 -3.02 11.78 -18.11
N ARG A 608 -3.68 10.69 -17.74
CA ARG A 608 -3.10 9.59 -16.98
C ARG A 608 -2.79 8.43 -17.92
N ASP A 609 -1.55 7.99 -17.97
CA ASP A 609 -1.18 6.71 -18.57
C ASP A 609 -1.24 5.56 -17.52
N THR A 610 -0.50 4.46 -17.73
CA THR A 610 -0.49 3.29 -16.84
C THR A 610 -0.36 3.68 -15.36
N ASN A 611 0.53 4.62 -15.00
CA ASN A 611 0.71 5.07 -13.61
C ASN A 611 1.16 6.53 -13.44
N ARG A 612 1.33 7.28 -14.53
CA ARG A 612 1.86 8.65 -14.51
C ARG A 612 0.82 9.63 -15.04
N PHE A 613 0.75 10.80 -14.41
CA PHE A 613 -0.01 11.94 -14.90
C PHE A 613 0.89 12.92 -15.65
N HIS A 614 0.34 13.41 -16.74
CA HIS A 614 0.88 14.49 -17.57
C HIS A 614 -0.09 15.66 -17.46
N HIS A 615 0.39 16.79 -16.95
CA HIS A 615 -0.39 18.03 -16.85
C HIS A 615 0.02 18.93 -18.00
N PHE A 616 -0.84 19.03 -19.01
CA PHE A 616 -0.66 19.91 -20.15
C PHE A 616 -1.33 21.25 -19.87
N ASN A 617 -0.55 22.32 -19.87
CA ASN A 617 -1.05 23.67 -19.66
C ASN A 617 -0.26 24.65 -20.53
N ALA A 618 -0.95 25.50 -21.28
CA ALA A 618 -0.38 26.53 -22.14
C ALA A 618 0.75 26.04 -23.08
N GLY A 619 0.69 24.79 -23.56
CA GLY A 619 1.73 24.23 -24.43
C GLY A 619 2.94 23.63 -23.72
N HIS A 620 2.88 23.47 -22.40
CA HIS A 620 3.89 22.79 -21.60
C HIS A 620 3.32 21.54 -20.94
N CYS A 621 4.16 20.54 -20.69
CA CYS A 621 3.79 19.36 -19.92
C CYS A 621 4.62 19.30 -18.62
N SER A 622 4.02 18.86 -17.51
CA SER A 622 4.73 18.64 -16.24
C SER A 622 5.91 17.67 -16.35
N CYS A 623 5.95 16.82 -17.39
CA CYS A 623 7.08 15.93 -17.64
C CYS A 623 8.36 16.62 -18.14
N GLY A 624 8.31 17.89 -18.53
CA GLY A 624 9.43 18.57 -19.17
C GLY A 624 9.81 17.99 -20.54
N ASP A 625 8.85 17.38 -21.24
CA ASP A 625 9.05 16.60 -22.47
C ASP A 625 9.96 15.37 -22.32
N PHE A 626 10.26 14.96 -21.08
CA PHE A 626 10.91 13.69 -20.77
C PHE A 626 9.86 12.55 -20.80
N TRP A 627 9.43 12.24 -22.03
CA TRP A 627 8.37 11.30 -22.34
C TRP A 627 8.82 9.85 -22.31
#